data_AF-A0A0V8RZA9-F1
#
_entry.id   AF-A0A0V8RZA9-F1
#
_cell.length_a   1.000
_cell.length_b   1.000
_cell.length_c   1.000
_cell.angle_alpha   90.00
_cell.angle_beta   90.00
_cell.angle_gamma   90.00
#
_symmetry.space_group_name_H-M   'P 1'
#
loop_
_entity.id
_entity.type
_entity.pdbx_description
1 polymer ?
#
loop_
_entity_poly.entity_id
_entity_poly.type
_entity_poly.pdbx_seq_one_letter_code
_entity_poly.pdbx_strand_id
1 'polypeptide(L)'
;MLLGILALLFGTVILATWYIQTFTDTSYGKNSRFISTTFHAHPKSDAIGFPATGVVFIFAAIVIICNELKLPNLVINSLLILTLLVILISLIWRFSPLPIPRWADARYQYMKRHGMLDENGDPLPQFELSEDDEESADNDQGWGTP
;
A
#
# COMPACT_ATOMS: atom_id res chain seq x y z
N MET A 1 -15.18 19.68 -16.30
CA MET A 1 -13.73 19.64 -16.01
C MET A 1 -13.48 19.42 -14.52
N LEU A 2 -14.36 19.95 -13.66
CA LEU A 2 -14.30 19.84 -12.21
C LEU A 2 -14.09 18.40 -11.69
N LEU A 3 -14.81 17.41 -12.25
CA LEU A 3 -14.67 16.01 -11.83
C LEU A 3 -13.27 15.46 -12.06
N GLY A 4 -12.65 15.80 -13.20
CA GLY A 4 -11.27 15.41 -13.49
C GLY A 4 -10.29 16.04 -12.50
N ILE A 5 -10.46 17.32 -12.18
CA ILE A 5 -9.61 18.01 -11.18
C ILE A 5 -9.77 17.38 -9.80
N LEU A 6 -11.00 17.09 -9.36
CA LEU A 6 -11.26 16.47 -8.07
C LEU A 6 -10.67 15.06 -7.98
N ALA A 7 -10.82 14.26 -9.03
CA ALA A 7 -10.23 12.92 -9.11
C ALA A 7 -8.69 12.97 -9.08
N LEU A 8 -8.08 13.98 -9.73
CA LEU A 8 -6.63 14.18 -9.71
C LEU A 8 -6.13 14.49 -8.30
N LEU A 9 -6.79 15.42 -7.61
CA LEU A 9 -6.46 15.75 -6.22
C LEU A 9 -6.62 14.54 -5.31
N PHE A 10 -7.72 13.80 -5.46
CA PHE A 10 -7.98 12.59 -4.68
C PHE A 10 -6.91 11.51 -4.90
N GLY A 11 -6.56 11.21 -6.15
CA GLY A 11 -5.50 10.25 -6.47
C GLY A 11 -4.12 10.68 -5.94
N THR A 12 -3.82 11.98 -5.99
CA THR A 12 -2.58 12.54 -5.42
C THR A 12 -2.52 12.37 -3.90
N VAL A 13 -3.63 12.63 -3.19
CA VAL A 13 -3.71 12.45 -1.74
C VAL A 13 -3.55 10.97 -1.35
N ILE A 14 -4.14 10.05 -2.11
CA ILE A 14 -3.96 8.60 -1.89
C ILE A 14 -2.48 8.23 -2.01
N LEU A 15 -1.79 8.65 -3.08
CA LEU A 15 -0.37 8.38 -3.26
C LEU A 15 0.51 9.04 -2.19
N ALA A 16 0.19 10.27 -1.79
CA ALA A 16 0.91 10.94 -0.72
C ALA A 16 0.74 10.20 0.62
N THR A 17 -0.48 9.75 0.92
CA THR A 17 -0.77 8.96 2.13
C THR A 17 0.01 7.66 2.12
N TRP A 18 -0.02 6.93 1.00
CA TRP A 18 0.78 5.72 0.82
C TRP A 18 2.28 5.99 1.01
N TYR A 19 2.81 7.05 0.40
CA TYR A 19 4.22 7.40 0.52
C TYR A 19 4.62 7.70 1.96
N ILE A 20 3.81 8.48 2.68
CA ILE A 20 4.05 8.79 4.09
C ILE A 20 3.99 7.50 4.92
N GLN A 21 3.02 6.63 4.65
CA GLN A 21 2.88 5.32 5.30
C GLN A 21 4.06 4.39 5.05
N THR A 22 4.68 4.42 3.88
CA THR A 22 5.77 3.49 3.54
C THR A 22 7.14 4.03 3.96
N PHE A 23 7.39 5.33 3.75
CA PHE A 23 8.73 5.92 3.86
C PHE A 23 8.96 6.80 5.08
N THR A 24 7.91 7.17 5.82
CA THR A 24 8.02 8.15 6.91
C THR A 24 7.49 7.60 8.22
N ASP A 25 8.08 8.00 9.35
CA ASP A 25 7.65 7.58 10.70
C ASP A 25 6.99 8.71 11.50
N THR A 26 6.28 9.61 10.80
CA THR A 26 5.47 10.66 11.42
C THR A 26 4.28 10.08 12.17
N SER A 27 3.74 10.82 13.14
CA SER A 27 2.50 10.45 13.84
C SER A 27 1.33 10.20 12.87
N TYR A 28 1.30 10.93 11.75
CA TYR A 28 0.34 10.72 10.67
C TYR A 28 0.52 9.36 9.99
N GLY A 29 1.75 8.96 9.65
CA GLY A 29 2.05 7.65 9.07
C GLY A 29 1.75 6.49 10.02
N LYS A 30 1.95 6.67 11.33
CA LYS A 30 1.57 5.66 12.34
C LYS A 30 0.05 5.48 12.42
N ASN A 31 -0.70 6.59 12.45
CA ASN A 31 -2.17 6.55 12.48
C ASN A 31 -2.76 5.98 11.19
N SER A 32 -2.18 6.29 10.03
CA SER A 32 -2.64 5.74 8.75
C SER A 32 -2.41 4.23 8.68
N ARG A 33 -1.26 3.71 9.14
CA ARG A 33 -1.00 2.27 9.25
C ARG A 33 -2.05 1.56 10.11
N PHE A 34 -2.39 2.14 11.27
CA PHE A 34 -3.39 1.57 12.17
C PHE A 34 -4.78 1.46 11.51
N ILE A 35 -5.24 2.52 10.84
CA ILE A 35 -6.50 2.52 10.09
C ILE A 35 -6.43 1.50 8.95
N SER A 36 -5.31 1.46 8.23
CA SER A 36 -5.05 0.53 7.13
C SER A 36 -5.14 -0.93 7.58
N THR A 37 -4.51 -1.29 8.70
CA THR A 37 -4.60 -2.64 9.29
C THR A 37 -6.01 -3.01 9.75
N THR A 38 -6.86 -2.01 10.07
CA THR A 38 -8.25 -2.24 10.45
C THR A 38 -9.16 -2.49 9.23
N PHE A 39 -8.90 -1.82 8.10
CA PHE A 39 -9.71 -1.92 6.88
C PHE A 39 -9.20 -2.96 5.88
N HIS A 40 -7.91 -3.30 5.93
CA HIS A 40 -7.26 -4.19 4.97
C HIS A 40 -6.76 -5.45 5.67
N ALA A 41 -7.54 -6.53 5.52
CA ALA A 41 -7.23 -7.84 6.10
C ALA A 41 -5.97 -8.53 5.51
N HIS A 42 -5.36 -7.98 4.45
CA HIS A 42 -4.24 -8.64 3.77
C HIS A 42 -3.08 -7.66 3.55
N PRO A 43 -1.84 -7.97 4.01
CA PRO A 43 -0.69 -7.06 3.93
C PRO A 43 -0.28 -6.64 2.50
N LYS A 44 -0.65 -7.44 1.49
CA LYS A 44 -0.45 -7.12 0.06
C LYS A 44 -1.32 -5.96 -0.44
N SER A 45 -2.46 -5.70 0.22
CA SER A 45 -3.40 -4.63 -0.15
C SER A 45 -2.76 -3.25 0.06
N ASP A 46 -2.04 -3.08 1.16
CA ASP A 46 -1.46 -1.80 1.55
C ASP A 46 -0.20 -1.47 0.76
N ALA A 47 0.60 -2.50 0.47
CA ALA A 47 1.84 -2.34 -0.28
C ALA A 47 1.60 -1.96 -1.75
N ILE A 48 0.61 -2.57 -2.41
CA ILE A 48 0.44 -2.46 -3.88
C ILE A 48 -0.95 -1.98 -4.28
N GLY A 49 -2.00 -2.44 -3.62
CA GLY A 49 -3.37 -2.04 -3.94
C GLY A 49 -3.61 -0.56 -3.69
N PHE A 50 -3.11 -0.04 -2.58
CA PHE A 50 -3.26 1.36 -2.20
C PHE A 50 -2.58 2.34 -3.18
N PRO A 51 -1.28 2.19 -3.54
CA PRO A 51 -0.66 3.07 -4.53
C PRO A 51 -1.26 2.88 -5.93
N ALA A 52 -1.62 1.65 -6.31
CA ALA A 52 -2.26 1.40 -7.59
C ALA A 52 -3.61 2.13 -7.71
N THR A 53 -4.39 2.17 -6.63
CA THR A 53 -5.65 2.92 -6.58
C THR A 53 -5.39 4.41 -6.85
N GLY A 54 -4.40 5.00 -6.20
CA GLY A 54 -4.01 6.39 -6.45
C GLY A 54 -3.63 6.65 -7.91
N VAL A 55 -2.83 5.76 -8.52
CA VAL A 55 -2.44 5.85 -9.93
C VAL A 55 -3.65 5.74 -10.87
N VAL A 56 -4.59 4.82 -10.60
CA VAL A 56 -5.82 4.66 -11.40
C VAL A 56 -6.67 5.92 -11.33
N PHE A 57 -6.82 6.54 -10.16
CA PHE A 57 -7.54 7.81 -10.01
C PHE A 57 -6.88 8.95 -10.81
N ILE A 58 -5.54 9.00 -10.84
CA ILE A 58 -4.82 9.99 -11.64
C ILE A 58 -5.04 9.76 -13.14
N PHE A 59 -4.93 8.52 -13.63
CA PHE A 59 -5.18 8.26 -15.05
C PHE A 59 -6.65 8.51 -15.43
N ALA A 60 -7.60 8.10 -14.60
CA ALA A 60 -9.02 8.38 -14.81
C ALA A 60 -9.28 9.89 -14.87
N ALA A 61 -8.65 10.67 -13.99
CA ALA A 61 -8.72 12.13 -14.02
C ALA A 61 -8.20 12.73 -15.33
N ILE A 62 -7.04 12.26 -15.81
CA ILE A 62 -6.45 12.69 -17.08
C ILE A 62 -7.40 12.34 -18.23
N VAL A 63 -7.96 11.13 -18.26
CA VAL A 63 -8.94 10.71 -19.28
C VAL A 63 -10.15 11.63 -19.32
N ILE A 64 -10.72 11.97 -18.15
CA ILE A 64 -11.88 12.89 -18.06
C ILE A 64 -11.50 14.26 -18.63
N ILE A 65 -10.34 14.80 -18.26
CA ILE A 65 -9.86 16.10 -18.76
C ILE A 65 -9.64 16.06 -20.27
N CYS A 66 -8.96 15.03 -20.79
CA CYS A 66 -8.70 14.86 -22.22
C CYS A 66 -9.99 14.75 -23.04
N ASN A 67 -11.00 14.04 -22.51
CA ASN A 67 -12.30 13.90 -23.16
C ASN A 67 -13.04 15.24 -23.25
N GLU A 68 -13.00 16.05 -22.19
CA GLU A 68 -13.61 17.38 -22.20
C GLU A 68 -12.90 18.37 -23.13
N LEU A 69 -11.58 18.23 -23.27
CA LEU A 69 -10.78 18.98 -24.25
C LEU A 69 -10.97 18.49 -25.70
N LYS A 70 -11.81 17.45 -25.91
CA LYS A 70 -12.08 16.85 -27.23
C LYS A 70 -10.80 16.41 -27.95
N LEU A 71 -9.84 15.88 -27.21
CA LEU A 71 -8.61 15.34 -27.79
C LEU A 71 -8.90 14.11 -28.68
N PRO A 72 -7.98 13.77 -29.60
CA PRO A 72 -8.15 12.61 -30.46
C PRO A 72 -8.39 11.32 -29.67
N ASN A 73 -9.33 10.49 -30.13
CA ASN A 73 -9.69 9.22 -29.48
C ASN A 73 -8.49 8.29 -29.29
N LEU A 74 -7.46 8.38 -30.14
CA LEU A 74 -6.22 7.62 -29.97
C LEU A 74 -5.53 7.89 -28.63
N VAL A 75 -5.51 9.16 -28.18
CA VAL A 75 -4.90 9.56 -26.90
C VAL A 75 -5.74 9.07 -25.72
N ILE A 76 -7.06 9.21 -25.82
CA ILE A 76 -7.98 8.77 -24.76
C ILE A 76 -7.91 7.25 -24.61
N ASN A 77 -7.93 6.52 -25.72
CA ASN A 77 -7.87 5.05 -25.72
C ASN A 77 -6.53 4.53 -25.21
N SER A 78 -5.40 5.16 -25.54
CA SER A 78 -4.09 4.74 -25.03
C SER A 78 -3.99 4.91 -23.51
N LEU A 79 -4.52 6.01 -22.96
CA LEU A 79 -4.62 6.23 -21.51
C LEU A 79 -5.53 5.20 -20.84
N LEU A 80 -6.65 4.85 -21.47
CA LEU A 80 -7.56 3.82 -20.94
C LEU A 80 -6.88 2.45 -20.88
N ILE A 81 -6.14 2.07 -21.95
CA ILE A 81 -5.36 0.84 -22.00
C ILE A 81 -4.29 0.82 -20.89
N LEU A 82 -3.59 1.95 -20.68
CA LEU A 82 -2.60 2.07 -19.62
C LEU A 82 -3.23 1.91 -18.22
N THR A 83 -4.40 2.51 -18.02
CA THR A 83 -5.16 2.37 -16.76
C THR A 83 -5.54 0.91 -16.50
N LEU A 84 -6.05 0.21 -17.52
CA LEU A 84 -6.38 -1.21 -17.41
C LEU A 84 -5.16 -2.07 -17.16
N LEU A 85 -4.01 -1.75 -17.77
CA LEU A 85 -2.76 -2.46 -17.53
C LEU A 85 -2.32 -2.33 -16.06
N VAL A 86 -2.42 -1.14 -15.46
CA VAL A 86 -2.13 -0.94 -14.03
C VAL A 86 -3.05 -1.81 -13.18
N ILE A 87 -4.36 -1.79 -13.44
CA ILE A 87 -5.34 -2.61 -12.70
C ILE A 87 -4.99 -4.10 -12.83
N LEU A 88 -4.65 -4.56 -14.04
CA LEU A 88 -4.32 -5.95 -14.28
C LEU A 88 -3.04 -6.37 -13.56
N ILE A 89 -1.98 -5.56 -13.61
CA ILE A 89 -0.72 -5.81 -12.89
C ILE A 89 -0.98 -5.89 -11.38
N SER A 90 -1.74 -4.96 -10.83
CA SER A 90 -2.10 -4.96 -9.41
C SER A 90 -2.93 -6.17 -9.02
N LEU A 91 -3.84 -6.62 -9.88
CA LEU A 91 -4.65 -7.81 -9.66
C LEU A 91 -3.80 -9.08 -9.69
N ILE A 92 -2.94 -9.21 -10.69
CA ILE A 92 -1.98 -10.32 -10.81
C ILE A 92 -1.13 -10.37 -9.54
N TRP A 93 -0.58 -9.24 -9.10
CA TRP A 93 0.26 -9.22 -7.91
C TRP A 93 -0.51 -9.57 -6.63
N ARG A 94 -1.76 -9.11 -6.51
CA ARG A 94 -2.63 -9.41 -5.37
C ARG A 94 -2.91 -10.90 -5.24
N PHE A 95 -3.16 -11.59 -6.35
CA PHE A 95 -3.47 -13.03 -6.35
C PHE A 95 -2.23 -13.93 -6.46
N SER A 96 -1.10 -13.38 -6.91
CA SER A 96 0.12 -14.14 -7.03
C SER A 96 0.72 -14.45 -5.65
N PRO A 97 1.26 -15.67 -5.44
CA PRO A 97 1.99 -16.02 -4.22
C PRO A 97 3.34 -15.29 -4.09
N LEU A 98 3.69 -14.39 -5.02
CA LEU A 98 4.93 -13.63 -4.97
C LEU A 98 5.05 -12.81 -3.67
N PRO A 99 6.28 -12.70 -3.12
CA PRO A 99 6.56 -11.86 -1.98
C PRO A 99 6.35 -10.39 -2.34
N ILE A 100 6.07 -9.56 -1.35
CA ILE A 100 5.89 -8.12 -1.56
C ILE A 100 7.23 -7.53 -2.03
N PRO A 101 7.25 -6.64 -3.04
CA PRO A 101 8.46 -5.96 -3.44
C PRO A 101 9.03 -5.16 -2.26
N ARG A 102 10.32 -5.33 -1.99
CA ARG A 102 11.04 -4.61 -0.92
C ARG A 102 10.85 -3.09 -0.98
N TRP A 103 10.67 -2.52 -2.18
CA TRP A 103 10.43 -1.08 -2.34
C TRP A 103 9.05 -0.63 -1.84
N ALA A 104 8.05 -1.50 -1.89
CA ALA A 104 6.65 -1.22 -1.56
C ALA A 104 6.24 -1.71 -0.17
N ASP A 105 7.10 -2.49 0.49
CA ASP A 105 6.85 -3.05 1.82
C ASP A 105 7.20 -2.03 2.92
N ALA A 106 6.20 -1.59 3.67
CA ALA A 106 6.37 -0.64 4.76
C ALA A 106 7.23 -1.20 5.91
N ARG A 107 7.17 -2.50 6.20
CA ARG A 107 7.97 -3.15 7.25
C ARG A 107 9.44 -3.17 6.83
N TYR A 108 9.71 -3.61 5.61
CA TYR A 108 11.06 -3.59 5.05
C TYR A 108 11.67 -2.18 5.08
N GLN A 109 10.90 -1.17 4.65
CA GLN A 109 11.38 0.21 4.64
C GLN A 109 11.57 0.78 6.05
N TYR A 110 10.76 0.36 7.03
CA TYR A 110 10.98 0.70 8.43
C TYR A 110 12.29 0.12 8.96
N MET A 111 12.54 -1.17 8.70
CA MET A 111 13.76 -1.85 9.11
C MET A 111 15.01 -1.21 8.49
N LYS A 112 14.92 -0.83 7.21
CA LYS A 112 15.97 -0.11 6.50
C LYS A 112 16.31 1.24 7.15
N ARG A 113 15.31 2.01 7.60
CA ARG A 113 15.52 3.31 8.24
C ARG A 113 16.15 3.21 9.63
N HIS A 114 15.99 2.08 10.31
CA HIS A 114 16.45 1.87 11.68
C HIS A 114 17.69 0.99 11.79
N GLY A 115 18.35 0.65 10.68
CA GLY A 115 19.56 -0.19 10.70
C GLY A 115 19.31 -1.62 11.19
N MET A 116 18.09 -2.13 10.99
CA MET A 116 17.68 -3.48 11.43
C MET A 116 17.95 -4.56 10.38
N LEU A 117 18.63 -4.19 9.29
CA LEU A 117 18.99 -5.07 8.19
C LEU A 117 20.49 -5.38 8.24
N ASP A 118 20.86 -6.59 7.85
CA ASP A 118 22.24 -7.00 7.64
C ASP A 118 22.84 -6.38 6.35
N GLU A 119 24.08 -6.75 6.03
CA GLU A 119 24.78 -6.28 4.82
C GLU A 119 24.11 -6.74 3.51
N ASN A 120 23.38 -7.86 3.54
CA ASN A 120 22.64 -8.40 2.40
C ASN A 120 21.23 -7.76 2.26
N GLY A 121 20.83 -6.96 3.25
CA GLY A 121 19.54 -6.30 3.31
C GLY A 121 18.43 -7.21 3.83
N ASP A 122 18.75 -8.26 4.56
CA ASP A 122 17.84 -9.18 5.23
C ASP A 122 17.70 -8.81 6.72
N PRO A 123 16.57 -9.15 7.38
CA PRO A 123 16.37 -8.91 8.80
C PRO A 123 17.48 -9.50 9.68
N LEU A 124 17.94 -8.74 10.67
CA LEU A 124 18.81 -9.33 11.70
C LEU A 124 18.02 -10.40 12.50
N PRO A 125 18.63 -11.53 12.92
CA PRO A 125 17.93 -12.65 13.57
C PRO A 125 17.09 -12.27 14.80
N GLN A 126 17.52 -11.25 15.52
CA GLN A 126 16.83 -10.71 16.71
C GLN A 126 15.48 -10.03 16.39
N PHE A 127 15.19 -9.72 15.12
CA PHE A 127 13.94 -9.10 14.67
C PHE A 127 13.07 -10.04 13.83
N GLU A 128 13.55 -11.25 13.52
CA GLU A 128 12.74 -12.31 12.91
C GLU A 128 11.91 -13.06 13.96
N LEU A 129 12.40 -13.18 15.19
CA LEU A 129 11.79 -13.96 16.28
C LEU A 129 10.51 -13.36 16.90
N SER A 130 10.17 -12.09 16.65
CA SER A 130 9.07 -11.43 17.35
C SER A 130 7.67 -11.67 16.77
N GLU A 131 7.51 -12.47 15.71
CA GLU A 131 6.18 -12.81 15.16
C GLU A 131 5.66 -14.19 15.58
N ASP A 132 6.53 -15.10 16.03
CA ASP A 132 6.14 -16.47 16.41
C ASP A 132 6.03 -16.66 17.95
N ASP A 133 6.51 -15.73 18.77
CA ASP A 133 6.53 -15.85 20.24
C ASP A 133 5.27 -15.27 20.95
N GLU A 134 4.24 -14.82 20.21
CA GLU A 134 2.95 -14.44 20.82
C GLU A 134 2.01 -15.64 21.09
N GLU A 135 2.47 -16.90 20.97
CA GLU A 135 1.68 -18.10 21.30
C GLU A 135 2.15 -18.84 22.58
N SER A 136 2.66 -18.15 23.61
CA SER A 136 2.91 -18.83 24.90
C SER A 136 2.81 -17.98 26.18
N ALA A 137 1.84 -17.08 26.29
CA ALA A 137 1.58 -16.39 27.56
C ALA A 137 0.10 -16.29 27.91
N ASP A 138 -0.61 -17.43 28.00
CA ASP A 138 -1.73 -17.54 28.94
C ASP A 138 -1.84 -18.98 29.48
N ASN A 139 -0.99 -19.30 30.45
CA ASN A 139 -1.26 -20.32 31.44
C ASN A 139 -0.80 -19.81 32.81
N ASP A 140 -1.72 -19.20 33.55
CA ASP A 140 -1.97 -19.53 34.97
C ASP A 140 -3.00 -18.56 35.55
N GLN A 141 -4.29 -18.95 35.57
CA GLN A 141 -5.20 -18.55 36.64
C GLN A 141 -6.15 -19.69 37.00
N GLY A 142 -5.72 -20.51 37.96
CA GLY A 142 -6.62 -21.32 38.75
C GLY A 142 -7.56 -20.44 39.58
N TRP A 143 -8.86 -20.68 39.46
CA TRP A 143 -9.85 -20.25 40.43
C TRP A 143 -10.79 -21.40 40.73
N GLY A 144 -10.71 -21.90 41.96
CA GLY A 144 -11.66 -22.85 42.51
C GLY A 144 -13.04 -22.22 42.64
N THR A 145 -14.07 -22.99 42.33
CA THR A 145 -15.46 -22.65 42.62
C THR A 145 -15.80 -23.06 44.06
N PRO A 146 -16.53 -22.23 44.83
CA PRO A 146 -17.15 -22.66 46.08
C PRO A 146 -18.31 -23.65 45.85
#